data_AF-A0A9D5V359-F1
#
_entry.id   AF-A0A9D5V359-F1
#
_cell.length_a   1.000
_cell.length_b   1.000
_cell.length_c   1.000
_cell.angle_alpha   90.00
_cell.angle_beta   90.00
_cell.angle_gamma   90.00
#
_symmetry.space_group_name_H-M   'P 1'
#
loop_
_entity.id
_entity.type
_entity.pdbx_description
1 polymer ?
#
loop_
_entity_poly.entity_id
_entity_poly.type
_entity_poly.pdbx_seq_one_letter_code
_entity_poly.pdbx_strand_id
1 'polypeptide(L)'
;MRKSVVSEIMNAPVFDNNDTHLWMAVMDRAVRDLVALERYRQDPTVMEDPVFRYDYRNLKKWFHSASMEPGSFNWICSLVNIDPKWALNRLQERLQVSLVPESVRRARMNRAARLVGTSQVA
;
A
#
# COMPACT_ATOMS: atom_id res chain seq x y z
N MET A 1 -21.53 43.10 8.55
CA MET A 1 -21.21 41.72 8.99
C MET A 1 -20.10 41.18 8.10
N ARG A 2 -18.89 40.98 8.66
CA ARG A 2 -17.78 40.35 7.93
C ARG A 2 -18.01 38.85 7.95
N LYS A 3 -18.10 38.22 6.77
CA LYS A 3 -18.15 36.76 6.68
C LYS A 3 -16.84 36.21 7.23
N SER A 4 -16.93 35.21 8.11
CA SER A 4 -15.78 34.56 8.71
C SER A 4 -15.01 33.80 7.61
N VAL A 5 -13.70 33.97 7.52
CA VAL A 5 -12.81 33.22 6.60
C VAL A 5 -13.01 31.70 6.73
N VAL A 6 -13.42 31.26 7.92
CA VAL A 6 -13.76 29.85 8.21
C VAL A 6 -14.96 29.35 7.40
N SER A 7 -15.91 30.23 7.04
CA SER A 7 -17.07 29.87 6.22
C SER A 7 -16.76 29.75 4.72
N GLU A 8 -15.68 30.39 4.24
CA GLU A 8 -15.22 30.21 2.85
C GLU A 8 -14.48 28.88 2.66
N ILE A 9 -13.76 28.41 3.69
CA ILE A 9 -13.05 27.13 3.70
C ILE A 9 -14.02 25.93 3.79
N MET A 10 -15.21 26.14 4.36
CA MET A 10 -16.24 25.11 4.54
C MET A 10 -17.24 25.00 3.38
N ASN A 11 -17.06 25.78 2.29
CA ASN A 11 -17.75 25.47 1.06
C ASN A 11 -17.16 24.16 0.52
N ALA A 12 -18.00 23.13 0.46
CA ALA A 12 -17.68 21.77 0.05
C ALA A 12 -16.63 21.77 -1.08
N PRO A 13 -15.64 20.85 -1.05
CA PRO A 13 -14.79 20.68 -2.21
C PRO A 13 -15.71 20.32 -3.37
N VAL A 14 -15.91 21.28 -4.27
CA VAL A 14 -16.24 20.99 -5.65
C VAL A 14 -15.08 20.10 -6.05
N PHE A 15 -15.31 18.80 -6.15
CA PHE A 15 -14.33 17.82 -6.58
C PHE A 15 -13.94 18.20 -8.00
N ASP A 16 -13.03 19.16 -8.11
CA ASP A 16 -12.50 19.65 -9.35
C ASP A 16 -11.71 18.49 -9.96
N ASN A 17 -11.84 18.26 -11.26
CA ASN A 17 -11.16 17.16 -11.95
C ASN A 17 -9.63 17.14 -11.69
N ASN A 18 -9.04 18.28 -11.28
CA ASN A 18 -7.65 18.43 -10.88
C ASN A 18 -7.24 17.55 -9.70
N ASP A 19 -8.09 17.36 -8.69
CA ASP A 19 -7.74 16.57 -7.50
C ASP A 19 -7.63 15.09 -7.86
N THR A 20 -8.51 14.58 -8.72
CA THR A 20 -8.45 13.21 -9.21
C THR A 20 -7.16 12.94 -9.98
N HIS A 21 -6.70 13.88 -10.82
CA HIS A 21 -5.43 13.76 -11.54
C HIS A 21 -4.23 13.72 -10.59
N LEU A 22 -4.23 14.54 -9.55
CA LEU A 22 -3.19 14.52 -8.52
C LEU A 22 -3.13 13.16 -7.82
N TRP A 23 -4.27 12.63 -7.38
CA TRP A 23 -4.32 11.35 -6.69
C TRP A 23 -3.98 10.16 -7.58
N MET A 24 -4.31 10.23 -8.88
CA MET A 24 -3.80 9.27 -9.86
C MET A 24 -2.28 9.36 -10.02
N ALA A 25 -1.69 10.56 -10.04
CA ALA A 25 -0.24 10.72 -10.09
C ALA A 25 0.45 10.16 -8.83
N VAL A 26 -0.16 10.35 -7.65
CA VAL A 26 0.30 9.73 -6.40
C VAL A 26 0.26 8.21 -6.50
N MET A 27 -0.82 7.64 -7.04
CA MET A 27 -0.93 6.18 -7.27
C MET A 27 0.14 5.68 -8.23
N ASP A 28 0.35 6.35 -9.38
CA ASP A 28 1.39 5.97 -10.36
C ASP A 28 2.78 6.01 -9.72
N ARG A 29 3.08 7.06 -8.95
CA ARG A 29 4.35 7.18 -8.24
C ARG A 29 4.55 6.06 -7.23
N ALA A 30 3.54 5.77 -6.41
CA ALA A 30 3.59 4.69 -5.43
C ALA A 30 3.86 3.32 -6.07
N VAL A 31 3.26 3.05 -7.24
CA VAL A 31 3.51 1.82 -8.00
C VAL A 31 4.93 1.78 -8.54
N ARG A 32 5.45 2.87 -9.10
CA ARG A 32 6.83 2.95 -9.60
C ARG A 32 7.85 2.76 -8.49
N ASP A 33 7.64 3.41 -7.35
CA ASP A 33 8.52 3.29 -6.19
C ASP A 33 8.52 1.86 -5.66
N LEU A 34 7.36 1.21 -5.61
CA LEU A 34 7.26 -0.21 -5.24
C LEU A 34 8.04 -1.10 -6.21
N VAL A 35 7.89 -0.89 -7.52
CA VAL A 35 8.65 -1.66 -8.53
C VAL A 35 10.15 -1.46 -8.34
N ALA A 36 10.60 -0.23 -8.10
CA ALA A 36 12.00 0.08 -7.89
C ALA A 36 12.53 -0.64 -6.64
N LEU A 37 11.83 -0.51 -5.50
CA LEU A 37 12.23 -1.16 -4.25
C LEU A 37 12.25 -2.69 -4.38
N GLU A 38 11.31 -3.29 -5.11
CA GLU A 38 11.28 -4.75 -5.31
C GLU A 38 12.48 -5.26 -6.13
N ARG A 39 13.04 -4.45 -7.04
CA ARG A 39 14.28 -4.80 -7.74
C ARG A 39 15.47 -4.87 -6.80
N TYR A 40 15.56 -3.94 -5.85
CA TYR A 40 16.66 -3.87 -4.89
C TYR A 40 16.52 -4.85 -3.73
N ARG A 41 15.34 -5.44 -3.51
CA ARG A 41 15.11 -6.47 -2.47
C ARG A 41 16.09 -7.65 -2.57
N GLN A 42 16.53 -8.00 -3.78
CA GLN A 42 17.42 -9.14 -3.98
C GLN A 42 18.86 -8.86 -3.51
N ASP A 43 19.22 -7.59 -3.31
CA ASP A 43 20.52 -7.18 -2.81
C ASP A 43 20.52 -7.13 -1.26
N PRO A 44 21.28 -8.02 -0.57
CA PRO A 44 21.35 -8.02 0.88
C PRO A 44 21.87 -6.71 1.46
N THR A 45 22.79 -6.03 0.76
CA THR A 45 23.42 -4.80 1.25
C THR A 45 22.43 -3.64 1.31
N VAL A 46 21.51 -3.58 0.34
CA VAL A 46 20.42 -2.60 0.32
C VAL A 46 19.32 -2.96 1.33
N MET A 47 19.04 -4.25 1.52
CA MET A 47 18.06 -4.72 2.50
C MET A 47 18.48 -4.47 3.96
N GLU A 48 19.76 -4.28 4.24
CA GLU A 48 20.25 -3.91 5.58
C GLU A 48 20.07 -2.42 5.88
N ASP A 49 20.02 -1.57 4.84
CA ASP A 49 19.78 -0.14 4.95
C ASP A 49 18.46 0.14 5.72
N PRO A 50 18.52 0.85 6.87
CA PRO A 50 17.34 1.21 7.65
C PRO A 50 16.32 2.06 6.89
N VAL A 51 16.77 2.99 6.03
CA VAL A 51 15.91 3.88 5.25
C VAL A 51 15.15 3.07 4.22
N PHE A 52 15.85 2.24 3.45
CA PHE A 52 15.23 1.35 2.48
C PHE A 52 14.17 0.45 3.11
N ARG A 53 14.51 -0.18 4.25
CA ARG A 53 13.55 -1.04 4.98
C ARG A 53 12.32 -0.29 5.47
N TYR A 54 12.49 0.95 5.90
CA TYR A 54 11.39 1.80 6.36
C TYR A 54 10.45 2.14 5.22
N ASP A 55 10.98 2.67 4.11
CA ASP A 55 10.20 3.07 2.93
C ASP A 55 9.46 1.87 2.34
N TYR A 56 10.17 0.77 2.14
CA TYR A 56 9.60 -0.46 1.61
C TYR A 56 8.48 -1.03 2.49
N ARG A 57 8.65 -1.01 3.81
CA ARG A 57 7.61 -1.45 4.74
C ARG A 57 6.39 -0.54 4.71
N ASN A 58 6.60 0.78 4.69
CA ASN A 58 5.50 1.74 4.72
C ASN A 58 4.70 1.72 3.43
N LEU A 59 5.38 1.60 2.28
CA LEU A 59 4.72 1.49 1.00
C LEU A 59 3.85 0.23 0.93
N LYS A 60 4.38 -0.93 1.37
CA LYS A 60 3.59 -2.16 1.47
C LYS A 60 2.39 -2.06 2.41
N LYS A 61 2.56 -1.37 3.55
CA LYS A 61 1.47 -1.10 4.48
C LYS A 61 0.41 -0.21 3.86
N TRP A 62 0.81 0.82 3.11
CA TRP A 62 -0.11 1.73 2.44
C TRP A 62 -1.01 1.00 1.44
N PHE A 63 -0.44 0.14 0.59
CA PHE A 63 -1.22 -0.71 -0.33
C PHE A 63 -2.16 -1.70 0.37
N HIS A 64 -1.87 -2.09 1.61
CA HIS A 64 -2.70 -3.01 2.42
C HIS A 64 -3.62 -2.32 3.41
N SER A 65 -3.57 -1.00 3.50
CA SER A 65 -4.34 -0.27 4.48
C SER A 65 -5.83 -0.47 4.23
N ALA A 66 -6.59 -0.77 5.29
CA ALA A 66 -8.05 -0.78 5.24
C ALA A 66 -8.63 0.64 5.36
N SER A 67 -7.79 1.66 5.55
CA SER A 67 -8.24 3.05 5.70
C SER A 67 -8.99 3.53 4.46
N MET A 68 -10.01 4.35 4.70
CA MET A 68 -10.77 5.10 3.70
C MET A 68 -10.54 6.61 3.85
N GLU A 69 -9.55 7.02 4.65
CA GLU A 69 -9.21 8.43 4.82
C GLU A 69 -8.59 9.01 3.53
N PRO A 70 -8.73 10.33 3.28
CA PRO A 70 -8.11 10.98 2.15
C PRO A 70 -6.62 10.64 1.99
N GLY A 71 -6.21 10.27 0.78
CA GLY A 71 -4.84 9.84 0.45
C GLY A 71 -4.49 8.38 0.78
N SER A 72 -5.40 7.62 1.38
CA SER A 72 -5.24 6.16 1.50
C SER A 72 -5.46 5.45 0.15
N PHE A 73 -4.86 4.27 -0.03
CA PHE A 73 -5.01 3.46 -1.24
C PHE A 73 -6.50 3.20 -1.58
N ASN A 74 -7.31 2.73 -0.62
CA ASN A 74 -8.71 2.43 -0.87
C ASN A 74 -9.54 3.68 -1.20
N TRP A 75 -9.21 4.82 -0.57
CA TRP A 75 -9.85 6.09 -0.89
C TRP A 75 -9.55 6.53 -2.31
N ILE A 76 -8.28 6.47 -2.75
CA ILE A 76 -7.91 6.80 -4.13
C ILE A 76 -8.59 5.85 -5.12
N CYS A 77 -8.59 4.54 -4.84
CA CYS A 77 -9.32 3.56 -5.65
C CYS A 77 -10.82 3.89 -5.78
N SER A 78 -11.44 4.35 -4.68
CA SER A 78 -12.84 4.78 -4.68
C SER A 78 -13.07 6.03 -5.52
N LEU A 79 -12.16 7.00 -5.50
CA LEU A 79 -12.24 8.20 -6.35
C LEU A 79 -12.27 7.86 -7.85
N VAL A 80 -11.51 6.85 -8.27
CA VAL A 80 -11.41 6.44 -9.67
C VAL A 80 -12.33 5.27 -10.04
N ASN A 81 -13.27 4.92 -9.14
CA ASN A 81 -14.23 3.83 -9.32
C ASN A 81 -13.58 2.46 -9.65
N ILE A 82 -12.51 2.13 -8.93
CA ILE A 82 -11.81 0.84 -9.01
C ILE A 82 -11.97 0.09 -7.70
N ASP A 83 -12.26 -1.21 -7.77
CA ASP A 83 -12.27 -2.07 -6.58
C ASP A 83 -10.85 -2.20 -5.99
N PRO A 84 -10.62 -1.80 -4.72
CA PRO A 84 -9.28 -1.83 -4.14
C PRO A 84 -8.68 -3.24 -4.05
N LYS A 85 -9.51 -4.27 -3.83
CA LYS A 85 -9.03 -5.66 -3.77
C LYS A 85 -8.56 -6.14 -5.13
N TRP A 86 -9.32 -5.87 -6.18
CA TRP A 86 -8.94 -6.15 -7.56
C TRP A 86 -7.64 -5.43 -7.94
N ALA A 87 -7.53 -4.13 -7.63
CA ALA A 87 -6.32 -3.36 -7.92
C ALA A 87 -5.08 -3.93 -7.21
N LEU A 88 -5.22 -4.28 -5.92
CA LEU A 88 -4.14 -4.88 -5.15
C LEU A 88 -3.73 -6.25 -5.69
N ASN A 89 -4.70 -7.13 -5.99
CA ASN A 89 -4.43 -8.44 -6.59
C ASN A 89 -3.72 -8.29 -7.93
N ARG A 90 -4.17 -7.35 -8.77
CA ARG A 90 -3.57 -7.08 -10.07
C ARG A 90 -2.12 -6.60 -9.94
N LEU A 91 -1.84 -5.79 -8.92
CA LEU A 91 -0.49 -5.33 -8.60
C LEU A 91 0.41 -6.51 -8.19
N GLN A 92 -0.08 -7.39 -7.32
CA GLN A 92 0.66 -8.57 -6.85
C GLN A 92 0.97 -9.54 -7.99
N GLU A 93 0.00 -9.81 -8.86
CA GLU A 93 0.17 -10.66 -10.05
C GLU A 93 1.23 -10.10 -11.00
N ARG A 94 1.13 -8.81 -11.35
CA ARG A 94 2.01 -8.19 -12.34
C ARG A 94 3.44 -8.05 -11.86
N LEU A 95 3.60 -7.73 -10.58
CA LEU A 95 4.93 -7.54 -10.00
C LEU A 95 5.55 -8.87 -9.53
N GLN A 96 4.78 -9.96 -9.44
CA GLN A 96 5.17 -11.20 -8.75
C GLN A 96 5.61 -10.94 -7.31
N VAL A 97 5.03 -9.93 -6.68
CA VAL A 97 5.45 -9.41 -5.39
C VAL A 97 4.45 -9.79 -4.32
N SER A 98 4.95 -10.41 -3.24
CA SER A 98 4.18 -10.53 -2.01
C SER A 98 4.20 -9.21 -1.28
N LEU A 99 3.12 -8.43 -1.43
CA LEU A 99 2.95 -7.16 -0.72
C LEU A 99 2.65 -7.38 0.78
N VAL A 100 2.46 -8.62 1.21
CA VAL A 100 2.14 -9.00 2.59
C VAL A 100 3.30 -8.62 3.51
N PRO A 101 3.04 -8.07 4.72
CA PRO A 101 4.08 -7.79 5.68
C PRO A 101 4.91 -9.05 5.99
N GLU A 102 6.25 -8.91 6.03
CA GLU A 102 7.18 -10.01 6.29
C GLU A 102 6.87 -10.75 7.62
N SER A 103 6.31 -10.04 8.60
CA SER A 103 5.81 -10.62 9.86
C SER A 103 4.67 -11.61 9.66
N VAL A 104 3.73 -11.32 8.77
CA VAL A 104 2.60 -12.20 8.44
C VAL A 104 3.08 -13.38 7.60
N ARG A 105 4.05 -13.16 6.70
CA ARG A 105 4.69 -14.24 5.93
C ARG A 105 5.43 -15.21 6.84
N ARG A 106 6.27 -14.71 7.75
CA ARG A 106 6.97 -15.54 8.76
C ARG A 106 6.00 -16.24 9.70
N ALA A 107 4.95 -15.57 10.16
CA ALA A 107 3.93 -16.21 11.00
C ALA A 107 3.22 -17.36 10.27
N ARG A 108 2.88 -17.19 8.98
CA ARG A 108 2.29 -18.25 8.16
C ARG A 108 3.27 -19.40 7.90
N MET A 109 4.54 -19.13 7.59
CA MET A 109 5.57 -20.16 7.41
C MET A 109 5.83 -20.93 8.70
N ASN A 110 5.94 -20.24 9.84
CA ASN A 110 6.13 -20.87 11.15
C ASN A 110 4.93 -21.73 11.53
N ARG A 111 3.71 -21.31 11.19
CA ARG A 111 2.49 -22.10 11.41
C ARG A 111 2.44 -23.33 10.51
N ALA A 112 2.83 -23.20 9.24
CA ALA A 112 2.92 -24.32 8.30
C ALA A 112 3.99 -25.34 8.73
N ALA A 113 5.17 -24.88 9.16
CA ALA A 113 6.25 -25.74 9.66
C ALA A 113 5.82 -26.55 10.91
N ARG A 114 5.02 -25.95 11.81
CA ARG A 114 4.46 -26.67 12.96
C ARG A 114 3.45 -27.75 12.58
N LEU A 115 2.69 -27.57 11.51
CA LEU A 115 1.70 -28.55 11.04
C LEU A 115 2.36 -29.73 10.31
N VAL A 116 3.52 -29.52 9.70
CA VAL A 116 4.30 -30.59 9.05
C VAL A 116 5.16 -31.38 10.05
N GLY A 117 5.61 -30.73 11.14
CA GLY A 117 6.42 -31.36 12.19
C GLY A 117 5.69 -32.27 13.18
N THR A 118 4.35 -32.41 13.09
CA THR A 118 3.56 -33.27 14.00
C THR A 118 3.27 -34.66 13.45
N SER A 119 3.87 -35.07 12.33
CA SER A 119 3.66 -36.39 11.72
C SER A 119 4.95 -37.22 11.74
N GLN A 120 5.50 -37.47 12.94
CA GLN A 120 6.52 -38.51 13.15
C GLN A 120 6.70 -38.83 14.64
N VAL A 121 5.64 -39.23 15.34
CA VAL A 121 5.76 -40.15 16.50
C VAL A 121 4.46 -40.96 16.61
N ALA A 122 4.47 -42.15 16.04
CA ALA A 122 3.68 -43.31 16.46
C ALA A 122 4.41 -44.56 15.98
#